data_AF-A0A543PJC4-F1
#
_entry.id   AF-A0A543PJC4-F1
#
_cell.length_a   1.000
_cell.length_b   1.000
_cell.length_c   1.000
_cell.angle_alpha   90.00
_cell.angle_beta   90.00
_cell.angle_gamma   90.00
#
_symmetry.space_group_name_H-M   'P 1'
#
loop_
_entity.id
_entity.type
_entity.pdbx_description
1 polymer ?
#
loop_
_entity_poly.entity_id
_entity_poly.type
_entity_poly.pdbx_seq_one_letter_code
_entity_poly.pdbx_strand_id
1 'polypeptide(L)' 'MGSLSPQQCEWVVRPLIDAGLGLDRIRDLVFRLGFEAIVSEGRGTVAQVTTMVSDEPAHVRAAWHEVIDRMIALHGTTV' A
#
# COMPACT_ATOMS: atom_id res chain seq x y z
N MET A 1 -10.56 15.68 -4.52
CA MET A 1 -9.45 14.74 -4.27
C MET A 1 -8.59 14.76 -5.51
N GLY A 2 -7.39 15.34 -5.44
CA GLY A 2 -6.48 15.38 -6.59
C GLY A 2 -5.96 13.96 -6.87
N SER A 3 -5.97 13.54 -8.14
CA SER A 3 -5.27 12.31 -8.52
C SER A 3 -3.80 12.46 -8.18
N LEU A 4 -3.19 11.42 -7.59
CA LEU A 4 -1.73 11.36 -7.47
C LEU A 4 -1.10 11.49 -8.85
N SER A 5 0.00 12.24 -8.95
CA SER A 5 0.79 12.28 -10.17
C SER A 5 1.46 10.92 -10.40
N PRO A 6 1.79 10.55 -11.65
CA PRO A 6 2.49 9.30 -11.93
C PRO A 6 3.79 9.13 -11.12
N GLN A 7 4.49 10.24 -10.87
CA GLN A 7 5.73 10.27 -10.08
C GLN A 7 5.46 10.01 -8.59
N GLN A 8 4.35 10.52 -8.04
CA GLN A 8 3.94 10.23 -6.67
C GLN A 8 3.53 8.77 -6.52
N CYS A 9 2.80 8.22 -7.50
CA CYS A 9 2.47 6.79 -7.53
C CYS A 9 3.73 5.93 -7.57
N GLU A 10 4.70 6.25 -8.44
CA GLU A 10 5.97 5.53 -8.52
C GLU A 10 6.74 5.60 -7.20
N TRP A 11 6.82 6.79 -6.60
CA TRP A 11 7.47 6.96 -5.30
C TRP A 11 6.78 6.14 -4.20
N VAL A 12 5.45 6.07 -4.17
CA VAL A 12 4.72 5.26 -3.19
C VAL A 12 5.02 3.77 -3.32
N VAL A 13 5.04 3.22 -4.54
CA VAL A 13 5.17 1.77 -4.76
C VAL A 13 6.63 1.28 -4.85
N ARG A 14 7.59 2.20 -4.99
CA ARG A 14 9.04 1.89 -5.10
C ARG A 14 9.53 0.86 -4.05
N PRO A 15 9.16 0.95 -2.75
CA PRO A 15 9.63 -0.03 -1.76
C PRO A 15 9.23 -1.47 -2.10
N LEU A 16 8.06 -1.70 -2.70
CA LEU A 16 7.61 -3.04 -3.09
C LEU A 16 8.41 -3.57 -4.26
N ILE A 17 8.71 -2.70 -5.23
CA ILE A 17 9.54 -3.04 -6.39
C ILE A 17 10.95 -3.39 -5.92
N ASP A 18 11.54 -2.57 -5.04
CA ASP A 18 12.88 -2.79 -4.48
C ASP A 18 12.94 -4.04 -3.58
N ALA A 19 11.83 -4.40 -2.93
CA ALA A 19 11.67 -5.66 -2.20
C ALA A 19 11.52 -6.89 -3.11
N GLY A 20 11.52 -6.72 -4.43
CA GLY A 20 11.44 -7.80 -5.41
C GLY A 20 10.02 -8.28 -5.71
N LEU A 21 8.97 -7.54 -5.31
CA LEU A 21 7.62 -7.88 -5.72
C LEU A 21 7.40 -7.58 -7.20
N GLY A 22 6.95 -8.60 -7.93
CA GLY A 22 6.47 -8.41 -9.30
C GLY A 22 5.21 -7.54 -9.35
N LEU A 23 5.05 -6.78 -10.44
CA LEU A 23 3.92 -5.88 -10.64
C LEU A 23 2.55 -6.58 -10.57
N ASP A 24 2.44 -7.82 -11.07
CA ASP A 24 1.22 -8.62 -10.94
C ASP A 24 0.84 -8.84 -9.47
N ARG A 25 1.82 -9.17 -8.62
CA ARG A 25 1.60 -9.39 -7.19
C ARG A 25 1.23 -8.11 -6.46
N ILE A 26 1.89 -6.99 -6.82
CA ILE A 26 1.53 -5.66 -6.29
C ILE A 26 0.08 -5.33 -6.66
N ARG A 27 -0.32 -5.57 -7.90
CA ARG A 27 -1.70 -5.35 -8.37
C ARG A 27 -2.70 -6.18 -7.57
N ASP A 28 -2.44 -7.47 -7.35
CA ASP A 28 -3.33 -8.34 -6.57
C ASP A 28 -3.49 -7.84 -5.13
N LEU A 29 -2.40 -7.45 -4.48
CA LEU A 29 -2.42 -6.96 -3.09
C LEU A 29 -3.14 -5.61 -2.98
N VAL A 30 -2.89 -4.68 -3.91
CA VAL A 30 -3.60 -3.38 -3.96
C VAL A 30 -5.09 -3.59 -4.24
N PHE A 31 -5.43 -4.48 -5.16
CA PHE A 31 -6.83 -4.77 -5.48
C PHE A 31 -7.56 -5.37 -4.29
N ARG A 32 -6.93 -6.34 -3.61
CA ARG A 32 -7.47 -6.96 -2.40
C ARG A 32 -7.63 -5.94 -1.27
N LEU A 33 -6.64 -5.07 -1.07
CA LEU A 33 -6.71 -3.99 -0.08
C LEU A 33 -7.88 -3.03 -0.36
N GLY A 34 -8.04 -2.59 -1.61
CA GLY A 34 -9.14 -1.72 -2.02
C GLY A 34 -10.50 -2.39 -1.82
N PHE A 35 -10.61 -3.67 -2.17
CA PHE A 35 -11.82 -4.46 -1.95
C PHE A 35 -12.16 -4.59 -0.45
N GLU A 36 -11.20 -4.99 0.38
CA GLU A 36 -11.37 -5.10 1.84
C GLU A 36 -11.76 -3.76 2.48
N ALA A 37 -11.18 -2.65 2.01
CA ALA A 37 -11.53 -1.32 2.48
C ALA A 37 -12.99 -0.95 2.13
N ILE A 38 -13.48 -1.34 0.94
CA ILE A 38 -14.88 -1.10 0.54
C ILE A 38 -15.83 -2.01 1.34
N VAL A 39 -15.52 -3.31 1.45
CA VAL A 39 -16.36 -4.30 2.13
C VAL A 39 -16.40 -4.08 3.65
N SER A 40 -15.30 -3.59 4.23
CA SER A 40 -15.22 -3.28 5.67
C SER A 40 -15.78 -1.90 6.04
N GLU A 41 -16.53 -1.24 5.14
CA GLU A 41 -17.09 0.11 5.31
C GLU A 41 -16.01 1.16 5.68
N GLY A 42 -14.83 1.08 5.06
CA GLY A 42 -13.74 2.02 5.30
C GLY A 42 -13.00 1.81 6.62
N ARG A 43 -13.30 0.75 7.40
CA ARG A 43 -12.50 0.35 8.58
C ARG A 43 -11.18 -0.35 8.22
N GLY A 44 -10.65 -0.05 7.03
CA GLY A 44 -9.32 -0.44 6.56
C GLY A 44 -8.24 0.12 7.48
N THR A 45 -7.91 -0.62 8.52
CA THR A 45 -6.88 -0.24 9.50
C THR A 45 -5.53 -0.82 9.09
N VAL A 46 -4.43 -0.19 9.55
CA VAL A 46 -3.05 -0.69 9.38
C VAL A 46 -2.95 -2.17 9.77
N ALA A 47 -3.68 -2.60 10.80
CA ALA A 47 -3.77 -3.99 11.24
C ALA A 47 -4.27 -4.96 10.14
N GLN A 48 -5.24 -4.53 9.32
CA GLN A 48 -5.79 -5.34 8.22
C GLN A 48 -4.76 -5.51 7.09
N VAL A 49 -3.95 -4.49 6.82
CA VAL A 49 -2.82 -4.61 5.90
C VAL A 49 -1.79 -5.59 6.45
N THR A 50 -1.43 -5.46 7.74
CA THR A 50 -0.50 -6.38 8.41
C THR A 50 -0.99 -7.83 8.30
N THR A 51 -2.29 -8.09 8.46
CA THR A 51 -2.89 -9.41 8.24
C THR A 51 -2.77 -9.85 6.77
N MET A 52 -3.08 -8.98 5.81
CA MET A 52 -3.04 -9.31 4.38
C MET A 52 -1.64 -9.73 3.90
N VAL A 53 -0.59 -9.11 4.46
CA VAL A 53 0.80 -9.39 4.08
C VAL A 53 1.49 -10.34 5.07
N SER A 54 0.77 -10.95 6.00
CA SER A 54 1.38 -11.80 7.04
C SER A 54 2.13 -13.01 6.48
N ASP A 55 1.65 -13.56 5.36
CA ASP A 55 2.27 -14.69 4.66
C ASP A 55 3.48 -14.28 3.80
N GLU A 56 3.73 -12.98 3.64
CA GLU A 56 4.85 -12.48 2.84
C GLU A 56 6.17 -12.45 3.64
N PRO A 57 7.32 -12.54 2.95
CA PRO A 57 8.63 -12.42 3.58
C PRO A 57 8.78 -11.14 4.42
N ALA A 58 9.61 -11.18 5.45
CA ALA A 58 9.81 -10.04 6.36
C ALA A 58 10.20 -8.72 5.65
N HIS A 59 11.02 -8.80 4.60
CA HIS A 59 11.43 -7.63 3.82
C HIS A 59 10.26 -7.03 3.00
N VAL A 60 9.37 -7.88 2.46
CA VAL A 60 8.15 -7.45 1.76
C VAL A 60 7.18 -6.78 2.73
N ARG A 61 7.02 -7.33 3.93
CA ARG A 61 6.17 -6.74 4.97
C ARG A 61 6.69 -5.37 5.40
N ALA A 62 8.00 -5.21 5.55
CA ALA A 62 8.60 -3.90 5.86
C ALA A 62 8.33 -2.89 4.73
N ALA A 63 8.49 -3.29 3.47
CA ALA A 63 8.20 -2.45 2.32
C ALA A 63 6.72 -2.01 2.27
N TRP A 64 5.79 -2.88 2.64
CA TRP A 64 4.36 -2.52 2.72
C TRP A 64 4.06 -1.48 3.79
N HIS A 65 4.69 -1.56 4.96
CA HIS A 65 4.55 -0.52 5.98
C HIS A 65 5.07 0.82 5.45
N GLU A 66 6.21 0.81 4.76
CA GLU A 66 6.78 2.01 4.16
C GLU A 66 5.87 2.62 3.08
N VAL A 67 5.24 1.81 2.23
CA VAL A 67 4.24 2.28 1.25
C VAL A 67 3.09 3.00 1.93
N ILE A 68 2.56 2.44 3.03
CA ILE A 68 1.46 3.04 3.78
C ILE A 68 1.89 4.35 4.42
N ASP A 69 3.07 4.40 5.03
CA ASP A 69 3.61 5.63 5.61
C ASP A 69 3.77 6.72 4.54
N ARG A 70 4.26 6.36 3.35
CA ARG A 70 4.35 7.27 2.18
C ARG A 70 2.98 7.77 1.73
N MET A 71 1.95 6.90 1.70
CA MET A 71 0.57 7.29 1.37
C MET A 71 -0.03 8.23 2.42
N ILE A 72 0.21 7.97 3.71
CA ILE A 72 -0.24 8.82 4.82
C ILE A 72 0.44 10.18 4.74
N ALA A 73 1.76 10.23 4.49
CA ALA A 73 2.50 11.48 4.33
C ALA A 73 1.95 12.33 3.16
N LEU A 74 1.63 11.70 2.03
CA LEU A 74 1.03 12.40 0.88
C LEU A 74 -0.36 12.98 1.20
N HIS A 75 -1.18 12.28 2.00
CA HIS A 75 -2.49 12.79 2.41
C HIS A 75 -2.39 13.85 3.52
N GLY A 76 -1.45 13.68 4.45
CA GLY A 76 -1.24 14.58 5.60
C GLY A 76 -0.59 15.93 5.24
N THR A 77 -0.07 16.08 4.03
CA THR A 77 0.51 17.36 3.55
C THR A 77 -0.56 18.30 2.96
N THR A 78 -1.84 17.92 3.01
CA THR A 78 -2.98 18.75 2.56
C THR A 78 -3.60 19.47 3.76
N VAL A 79 -2.93 20.49 4.30
CA VAL A 79 -3.51 21.45 5.27
C VAL A 79 -3.28 22.86 4.77
#